data_AF-A0A6M3K3H0-F1
#
_entry.id   AF-A0A6M3K3H0-F1
#
_cell.length_a   1.000
_cell.length_b   1.000
_cell.length_c   1.000
_cell.angle_alpha   90.00
_cell.angle_beta   90.00
_cell.angle_gamma   90.00
#
_symmetry.space_group_name_H-M   'P 1'
#
loop_
_entity.id
_entity.type
_entity.pdbx_description
1 polymer ?
#
loop_
_entity_poly.entity_id
_entity_poly.type
_entity_poly.pdbx_seq_one_letter_code
_entity_poly.pdbx_strand_id
1 'polypeptide(L)'
;MCDSILTGEIDLSGVREEVLEFALDMERKLKKNDYKKHWKECSLEYLQNRLKNELQELNFLLKKISNKREVINECADIANFAMMIADIMRERRKA
;
A
#
# COMPACT_ATOMS: atom_id res chain seq x y z
N MET A 1 10.30 -0.80 34.11
CA MET A 1 10.65 -0.78 32.67
C MET A 1 9.54 -1.45 31.91
N CYS A 2 8.65 -0.63 31.34
CA CYS A 2 7.88 -0.97 30.16
C CYS A 2 7.47 0.39 29.61
N ASP A 3 8.32 0.97 28.78
CA ASP A 3 8.10 2.30 28.22
C ASP A 3 6.94 2.20 27.23
N SER A 4 5.74 2.54 27.71
CA SER A 4 4.55 2.74 26.89
C SER A 4 4.66 4.09 26.18
N ILE A 5 5.21 4.09 24.97
CA ILE A 5 5.07 5.23 24.05
C ILE A 5 4.40 4.73 22.77
N LEU A 6 3.08 4.75 22.76
CA LEU A 6 2.26 4.90 21.56
C LEU A 6 1.15 5.90 21.90
N THR A 7 1.52 7.18 21.90
CA THR A 7 0.60 8.30 22.12
C THR A 7 -0.10 8.62 20.80
N GLY A 8 -1.42 8.37 20.74
CA GLY A 8 -2.31 8.86 19.69
C GLY A 8 -3.32 7.80 19.28
N GLU A 9 -4.52 7.85 19.86
CA GLU A 9 -5.67 7.17 19.27
C GLU A 9 -5.93 7.80 17.90
N ILE A 10 -5.91 6.99 16.83
CA ILE A 10 -6.35 7.45 15.51
C ILE A 10 -7.88 7.49 15.57
N ASP A 11 -8.46 8.69 15.52
CA ASP A 11 -9.90 8.85 15.38
C ASP A 11 -10.31 8.43 13.96
N LEU A 12 -10.99 7.28 13.87
CA LEU A 12 -11.56 6.77 12.63
C LEU A 12 -13.02 7.21 12.45
N SER A 13 -13.56 8.02 13.37
CA SER A 13 -14.92 8.53 13.24
C SER A 13 -15.03 9.43 12.00
N GLY A 14 -15.88 9.01 11.05
CA GLY A 14 -16.03 9.69 9.76
C GLY A 14 -15.18 9.12 8.60
N VAL A 15 -14.32 8.13 8.85
CA VAL A 15 -13.72 7.35 7.76
C VAL A 15 -14.78 6.40 7.19
N ARG A 16 -14.88 6.35 5.86
CA ARG A 16 -15.80 5.43 5.16
C ARG A 16 -15.39 3.98 5.40
N GLU A 17 -16.37 3.09 5.55
CA GLU A 17 -16.15 1.66 5.74
C GLU A 17 -15.29 1.07 4.61
N GLU A 18 -15.54 1.44 3.36
CA GLU A 18 -14.81 0.95 2.19
C GLU A 18 -13.32 1.35 2.23
N VAL A 19 -12.99 2.50 2.83
CA VAL A 19 -11.60 2.93 3.01
C VAL A 19 -10.91 2.07 4.06
N LEU A 20 -11.61 1.70 5.13
CA LEU A 20 -11.08 0.82 6.18
C LEU A 20 -10.86 -0.60 5.65
N GLU A 21 -11.85 -1.16 4.95
CA GLU A 21 -11.74 -2.48 4.33
C GLU A 21 -10.56 -2.54 3.36
N PHE A 22 -10.42 -1.53 2.50
CA PHE A 22 -9.32 -1.49 1.55
C PHE A 22 -7.95 -1.28 2.22
N ALA A 23 -7.90 -0.53 3.32
CA ALA A 23 -6.67 -0.39 4.11
C ALA A 23 -6.22 -1.74 4.72
N LEU A 24 -7.17 -2.60 5.12
CA LEU A 24 -6.86 -3.95 5.59
C LEU A 24 -6.32 -4.84 4.45
N ASP A 25 -6.85 -4.69 3.23
CA ASP A 25 -6.35 -5.38 2.05
C ASP A 25 -4.92 -4.95 1.69
N MET A 26 -4.66 -3.64 1.76
CA MET A 26 -3.33 -3.04 1.62
C MET A 26 -2.35 -3.63 2.65
N GLU A 27 -2.70 -3.62 3.94
CA GLU A 27 -1.84 -4.11 5.01
C GLU A 27 -1.54 -5.61 4.88
N ARG A 28 -2.53 -6.42 4.52
CA ARG A 28 -2.34 -7.86 4.27
C ARG A 28 -1.30 -8.12 3.17
N LYS A 29 -1.25 -7.27 2.15
CA LYS A 29 -0.26 -7.36 1.06
C LYS A 29 1.12 -6.86 1.51
N LEU A 30 1.19 -5.81 2.32
CA LEU A 30 2.44 -5.33 2.93
C LEU A 30 3.05 -6.42 3.81
N LYS A 31 2.28 -6.99 4.74
CA LYS A 31 2.74 -8.09 5.63
C LYS A 31 3.31 -9.29 4.87
N LYS A 32 2.69 -9.67 3.75
CA LYS A 32 3.20 -10.76 2.90
C LYS A 32 4.61 -10.46 2.36
N ASN A 33 4.98 -9.19 2.24
CA ASN A 33 6.25 -8.71 1.72
C ASN A 33 7.25 -8.26 2.81
N ASP A 34 6.97 -8.46 4.09
CA ASP A 34 7.86 -8.04 5.20
C ASP A 34 9.26 -8.66 5.15
N TYR A 35 9.44 -9.75 4.40
CA TYR A 35 10.75 -10.35 4.14
C TYR A 35 11.64 -9.52 3.19
N LYS A 36 11.09 -8.47 2.55
CA LYS A 36 11.82 -7.53 1.69
C LYS A 36 12.31 -6.34 2.51
N LYS A 37 13.27 -5.61 1.95
CA LYS A 37 13.73 -4.33 2.52
C LYS A 37 12.60 -3.30 2.57
N HIS A 38 12.71 -2.35 3.49
CA HIS A 38 11.73 -1.27 3.61
C HIS A 38 11.72 -0.40 2.34
N TRP A 39 10.54 0.06 1.90
CA TRP A 39 10.40 0.83 0.65
C TRP A 39 11.16 2.16 0.64
N LYS A 40 11.53 2.67 1.82
CA LYS A 40 12.36 3.88 1.98
C LYS A 40 13.78 3.69 1.43
N GLU A 41 14.22 2.46 1.25
CA GLU A 41 15.49 2.11 0.60
C GLU A 41 15.36 1.96 -0.93
N CYS A 42 14.14 2.02 -1.47
CA CYS A 42 13.91 1.89 -2.91
C CYS A 42 14.04 3.24 -3.64
N SER A 43 14.46 3.20 -4.91
CA SER A 43 14.40 4.37 -5.77
C SER A 43 12.96 4.66 -6.21
N LEU A 44 12.65 5.94 -6.49
CA LEU A 44 11.35 6.32 -7.05
C LEU A 44 11.07 5.65 -8.40
N GLU A 45 12.11 5.48 -9.22
CA GLU A 45 12.00 4.79 -10.51
C GLU A 45 11.59 3.33 -10.32
N TYR A 46 12.20 2.62 -9.36
CA TYR A 46 11.82 1.25 -9.03
C TYR A 46 10.34 1.17 -8.62
N LEU A 47 9.91 2.04 -7.69
CA LEU A 47 8.53 2.05 -7.21
C LEU A 47 7.53 2.42 -8.30
N GLN A 48 7.87 3.38 -9.17
CA GLN A 48 7.04 3.74 -10.32
C GLN A 48 6.91 2.59 -11.33
N ASN A 49 8.00 1.88 -11.61
CA ASN A 49 7.97 0.73 -12.50
C ASN A 49 7.13 -0.40 -11.91
N ARG A 50 7.23 -0.65 -10.60
CA ARG A 50 6.37 -1.62 -9.92
C ARG A 50 4.89 -1.22 -9.99
N LEU A 51 4.54 0.02 -9.68
CA LEU A 51 3.18 0.52 -9.82
C LEU A 51 2.59 0.27 -11.23
N LYS A 52 3.38 0.52 -12.28
CA LYS A 52 2.97 0.26 -13.67
C LYS A 52 2.76 -1.23 -13.94
N ASN A 53 3.59 -2.10 -13.38
CA ASN A 53 3.44 -3.54 -13.53
C ASN A 53 2.13 -4.02 -12.90
N GLU A 54 1.82 -3.61 -11.66
CA GLU A 54 0.58 -4.02 -10.98
C GLU A 54 -0.67 -3.50 -11.74
N LEU A 55 -0.58 -2.32 -12.36
CA LEU A 55 -1.63 -1.80 -13.26
C LEU A 55 -1.81 -2.67 -14.51
N GLN A 56 -0.73 -3.21 -15.08
CA GLN A 56 -0.82 -4.14 -16.20
C GLN A 56 -1.46 -5.46 -15.79
N GLU A 57 -1.14 -5.98 -14.59
CA GLU A 57 -1.74 -7.19 -14.03
C GLU A 57 -3.25 -7.01 -13.78
N LEU A 58 -3.64 -5.88 -13.17
CA LEU A 58 -5.05 -5.51 -13.00
C LEU A 58 -5.80 -5.47 -14.34
N ASN A 59 -5.24 -4.80 -15.35
CA ASN A 59 -5.85 -4.71 -16.68
C ASN A 59 -6.04 -6.08 -17.33
N PHE A 60 -5.13 -7.01 -17.09
CA PHE A 60 -5.24 -8.38 -17.60
C PHE A 60 -6.36 -9.15 -16.90
N LEU A 61 -6.48 -9.03 -15.57
CA LEU A 61 -7.52 -9.69 -14.79
C LEU A 61 -8.93 -9.17 -15.12
N LEU A 62 -9.08 -7.86 -15.28
CA LEU A 62 -10.36 -7.25 -15.64
C LEU A 62 -10.90 -7.73 -17.00
N LYS A 63 -10.02 -8.06 -17.96
CA LYS A 63 -10.43 -8.63 -19.25
C LYS A 63 -10.93 -10.07 -19.16
N LYS A 64 -10.51 -10.81 -18.13
CA LYS A 64 -10.82 -12.25 -17.97
C LYS A 64 -12.01 -12.51 -17.04
N ILE A 65 -12.42 -11.52 -16.23
CA ILE A 65 -13.54 -11.58 -15.25
C ILE A 65 -13.60 -12.92 -14.48
N SER A 66 -12.46 -13.50 -14.13
CA SER A 66 -12.42 -14.86 -13.55
C SER A 66 -12.14 -14.87 -12.05
N ASN A 67 -11.54 -13.82 -11.47
CA ASN A 67 -11.15 -13.83 -10.06
C ASN A 67 -11.23 -12.46 -9.38
N LYS A 68 -12.34 -12.21 -8.67
CA LYS A 68 -12.58 -10.96 -7.93
C LYS A 68 -11.51 -10.70 -6.85
N ARG A 69 -11.00 -11.75 -6.20
CA ARG A 69 -10.00 -11.62 -5.14
C ARG A 69 -8.64 -11.18 -5.68
N GLU A 70 -8.25 -11.69 -6.85
CA GLU A 70 -7.03 -11.24 -7.52
C GLU A 70 -7.15 -9.78 -7.95
N VAL A 71 -8.29 -9.35 -8.51
CA VAL A 71 -8.55 -7.93 -8.84
C VAL A 71 -8.37 -7.04 -7.61
N ILE A 72 -8.95 -7.41 -6.46
CA ILE A 72 -8.79 -6.66 -5.20
C ILE A 72 -7.31 -6.61 -4.77
N ASN A 73 -6.58 -7.72 -4.89
CA ASN A 73 -5.16 -7.77 -4.51
C ASN A 73 -4.30 -6.85 -5.40
N GLU A 74 -4.56 -6.79 -6.71
CA GLU A 74 -3.81 -5.91 -7.61
C GLU A 74 -4.14 -4.43 -7.38
N CYS A 75 -5.41 -4.11 -7.08
CA CYS A 75 -5.78 -2.78 -6.62
C CYS A 75 -5.01 -2.39 -5.36
N ALA A 76 -4.93 -3.30 -4.37
CA ALA A 76 -4.21 -3.07 -3.12
C ALA A 76 -2.69 -2.88 -3.36
N ASP A 77 -2.07 -3.62 -4.27
CA ASP A 77 -0.65 -3.42 -4.61
C ASP A 77 -0.40 -2.07 -5.30
N ILE A 78 -1.27 -1.65 -6.23
CA ILE A 78 -1.19 -0.30 -6.84
C ILE A 78 -1.27 0.78 -5.76
N ALA A 79 -2.24 0.66 -4.84
CA ALA A 79 -2.41 1.62 -3.75
C ALA A 79 -1.20 1.62 -2.80
N ASN A 80 -0.63 0.45 -2.49
CA ASN A 80 0.58 0.33 -1.69
C ASN A 80 1.75 1.04 -2.36
N PHE A 81 2.02 0.82 -3.65
CA PHE A 81 3.10 1.53 -4.34
C PHE A 81 2.86 3.04 -4.40
N ALA A 82 1.62 3.49 -4.64
CA ALA A 82 1.27 4.90 -4.61
C ALA A 82 1.51 5.51 -3.22
N MET A 83 1.12 4.81 -2.15
CA MET A 83 1.35 5.20 -0.77
C MET A 83 2.86 5.27 -0.46
N MET A 84 3.66 4.29 -0.86
CA MET A 84 5.11 4.28 -0.66
C MET A 84 5.79 5.49 -1.33
N ILE A 85 5.38 5.83 -2.55
CA ILE A 85 5.87 7.02 -3.26
C ILE A 85 5.48 8.29 -2.49
N ALA A 86 4.21 8.40 -2.06
CA ALA A 86 3.73 9.54 -1.30
C ALA A 86 4.48 9.69 0.05
N ASP A 87 4.76 8.59 0.73
CA ASP A 87 5.54 8.54 1.97
C ASP A 87 6.95 9.12 1.76
N ILE A 88 7.70 8.62 0.77
CA ILE A 88 9.03 9.14 0.42
C ILE A 88 8.99 10.64 0.08
N MET A 89 7.93 11.10 -0.60
CA MET A 89 7.76 12.52 -0.94
C MET A 89 7.41 13.40 0.26
N ARG A 90 6.74 12.88 1.28
CA ARG A 90 6.49 13.60 2.55
C ARG A 90 7.77 13.72 3.38
N GLU A 91 8.64 12.71 3.35
CA GLU A 91 9.87 12.65 4.15
C GLU A 91 11.04 13.48 3.60
N ARG A 92 11.02 13.88 2.32
CA ARG A 92 12.03 14.80 1.75
C ARG A 92 11.95 16.26 2.24
N ARG A 93 11.15 16.59 3.27
CA ARG A 93 10.99 17.95 3.82
C ARG A 93 11.91 18.30 4.99
N LYS A 94 12.91 17.48 5.31
CA LYS A 94 13.97 17.84 6.26
C LYS A 94 15.35 17.60 5.63
N ALA A 95 15.76 18.54 4.78
CA ALA A 95 17.17 18.80 4.48
C ALA A 95 17.47 20.22 4.97
#